data_AF-A0A971SD59-F1
#
_entry.id   AF-A0A971SD59-F1
#
_cell.length_a   1.000
_cell.length_b   1.000
_cell.length_c   1.000
_cell.angle_alpha   90.00
_cell.angle_beta   90.00
_cell.angle_gamma   90.00
#
_symmetry.space_group_name_H-M   'P 1'
#
loop_
_entity.id
_entity.type
_entity.pdbx_description
1 polymer ?
#
loop_
_entity_poly.entity_id
_entity_poly.type
_entity_poly.pdbx_seq_one_letter_code
_entity_poly.pdbx_strand_id
1 'polypeptide(L)'
;MKKHIIREVPPESYDNSYYFDGDGLTEKGGDYCYNLFIVAQSRRSSGFNEKEYQNIQNEIENLLEMYVDIVNKSDYAQYSSVGAMLFDLGLISSIHNTRRIREITEWLKACNETPNSPWRNYATQAEAFPEETTAEYLTFKTGKQWDTDEAYGYCQGDYVKMVYCPEHYTDGVKSYGEIYLGAYKEFCVVDLDDSGNEVDTCYGFCIADCQVKTEEDYKKIICEWEGIKEEETKLEMIDEQKHYIKYIYKEVA
;
A
#
# COMPACT_ATOMS: atom_id res chain seq x y z
N MET A 1 -14.25 10.16 -36.26
CA MET A 1 -15.53 9.97 -35.54
C MET A 1 -15.19 9.49 -34.14
N LYS A 2 -15.95 9.90 -33.12
CA LYS A 2 -15.74 9.34 -31.78
C LYS A 2 -16.28 7.91 -31.76
N LYS A 3 -15.51 6.99 -31.22
CA LYS A 3 -15.85 5.57 -31.08
C LYS A 3 -15.95 5.13 -29.63
N HIS A 4 -15.34 5.90 -28.73
CA HIS A 4 -15.29 5.59 -27.30
C HIS A 4 -15.65 6.82 -26.47
N ILE A 5 -16.33 6.58 -25.35
CA ILE A 5 -16.55 7.55 -24.29
C ILE A 5 -15.87 7.05 -23.03
N ILE A 6 -14.99 7.85 -22.46
CA ILE A 6 -14.52 7.69 -21.08
C ILE A 6 -15.47 8.52 -20.22
N ARG A 7 -16.18 7.86 -19.31
CA ARG A 7 -17.21 8.50 -18.47
C ARG A 7 -16.88 8.30 -17.00
N GLU A 8 -16.85 9.39 -16.25
CA GLU A 8 -16.70 9.35 -14.79
C GLU A 8 -17.89 8.64 -14.15
N VAL A 9 -17.60 7.69 -13.25
CA VAL A 9 -18.60 6.94 -12.51
C VAL A 9 -19.05 7.76 -11.30
N PRO A 10 -20.36 7.84 -10.99
CA PRO A 10 -20.85 8.55 -9.81
C PRO A 10 -20.40 7.90 -8.50
N PRO A 11 -20.10 8.68 -7.44
CA PRO A 11 -19.60 8.12 -6.19
C PRO A 11 -20.48 7.10 -5.48
N GLU A 12 -21.78 7.23 -5.62
CA GLU A 12 -22.77 6.28 -5.12
C GLU A 12 -22.73 4.90 -5.80
N SER A 13 -22.02 4.79 -6.93
CA SER A 13 -21.88 3.55 -7.71
C SER A 13 -20.49 2.92 -7.57
N TYR A 14 -19.61 3.50 -6.73
CA TYR A 14 -18.26 2.99 -6.52
C TYR A 14 -18.25 1.65 -5.79
N ASP A 15 -17.53 0.69 -6.35
CA ASP A 15 -17.18 -0.57 -5.70
C ASP A 15 -15.69 -0.90 -5.96
N ASN A 16 -14.83 -0.46 -5.06
CA ASN A 16 -13.39 -0.75 -5.10
C ASN A 16 -13.00 -2.04 -4.38
N SER A 17 -13.96 -2.86 -3.96
CA SER A 17 -13.65 -4.14 -3.31
C SER A 17 -12.75 -5.01 -4.19
N TYR A 18 -13.01 -5.01 -5.50
CA TYR A 18 -12.25 -5.77 -6.48
C TYR A 18 -10.83 -5.25 -6.78
N TYR A 19 -10.55 -3.96 -6.52
CA TYR A 19 -9.25 -3.36 -6.87
C TYR A 19 -8.08 -4.05 -6.14
N PHE A 20 -8.36 -4.58 -4.95
CA PHE A 20 -7.37 -5.21 -4.07
C PHE A 20 -7.59 -6.73 -3.91
N ASP A 21 -8.62 -7.31 -4.54
CA ASP A 21 -9.00 -8.72 -4.39
C ASP A 21 -8.11 -9.68 -5.22
N GLY A 22 -7.32 -9.15 -6.17
CA GLY A 22 -6.51 -9.93 -7.12
C GLY A 22 -5.03 -10.02 -6.81
N ASP A 23 -4.56 -9.34 -5.76
CA ASP A 23 -3.14 -9.07 -5.62
C ASP A 23 -2.45 -10.23 -4.90
N GLY A 24 -1.46 -10.83 -5.56
CA GLY A 24 -0.66 -11.98 -5.13
C GLY A 24 0.24 -11.74 -3.91
N LEU A 25 -0.31 -11.14 -2.86
CA LEU A 25 0.36 -10.51 -1.71
C LEU A 25 0.67 -11.47 -0.55
N THR A 26 0.56 -12.76 -0.81
CA THR A 26 0.98 -13.80 0.13
C THR A 26 2.19 -14.48 -0.47
N GLU A 27 3.12 -14.93 0.39
CA GLU A 27 4.32 -15.70 0.03
C GLU A 27 4.02 -16.91 -0.91
N LYS A 28 2.74 -17.30 -1.04
CA LYS A 28 2.25 -18.29 -2.01
C LYS A 28 2.62 -18.01 -3.46
N GLY A 29 2.89 -16.75 -3.84
CA GLY A 29 3.37 -16.38 -5.17
C GLY A 29 4.84 -16.72 -5.44
N GLY A 30 5.62 -17.05 -4.40
CA GLY A 30 7.03 -17.44 -4.49
C GLY A 30 8.04 -16.28 -4.52
N ASP A 31 7.58 -15.04 -4.68
CA ASP A 31 8.42 -13.84 -4.62
C ASP A 31 7.75 -12.75 -3.75
N TYR A 32 8.40 -12.45 -2.62
CA TYR A 32 7.97 -11.41 -1.69
C TYR A 32 7.96 -10.01 -2.36
N CYS A 33 8.66 -9.79 -3.48
CA CYS A 33 8.73 -8.48 -4.14
C CYS A 33 7.38 -7.95 -4.64
N TYR A 34 6.39 -8.81 -4.81
CA TYR A 34 5.04 -8.43 -5.21
C TYR A 34 4.17 -7.96 -4.04
N ASN A 35 4.68 -8.02 -2.79
CA ASN A 35 3.90 -7.61 -1.63
C ASN A 35 3.94 -6.09 -1.45
N LEU A 36 2.76 -5.49 -1.40
CA LEU A 36 2.48 -4.16 -0.85
C LEU A 36 1.78 -4.31 0.50
N PHE A 37 2.27 -3.60 1.50
CA PHE A 37 1.57 -3.45 2.77
C PHE A 37 1.01 -2.04 2.86
N ILE A 38 -0.30 -1.90 3.03
CA ILE A 38 -0.96 -0.61 3.30
C ILE A 38 -1.29 -0.59 4.79
N VAL A 39 -0.52 0.18 5.55
CA VAL A 39 -0.57 0.24 7.01
C VAL A 39 -1.41 1.44 7.44
N ALA A 40 -2.68 1.17 7.79
CA ALA A 40 -3.58 2.18 8.32
C ALA A 40 -3.31 2.43 9.82
N GLN A 41 -3.22 3.70 10.23
CA GLN A 41 -2.82 4.12 11.58
C GLN A 41 -3.78 3.78 12.75
N SER A 42 -4.68 2.80 12.61
CA SER A 42 -5.63 2.48 13.68
C SER A 42 -5.29 1.14 14.34
N ARG A 43 -5.23 1.10 15.68
CA ARG A 43 -5.15 -0.12 16.53
C ARG A 43 -6.37 -1.06 16.38
N ARG A 44 -7.19 -0.87 15.35
CA ARG A 44 -8.41 -1.59 14.96
C ARG A 44 -8.56 -1.62 13.43
N SER A 45 -7.45 -1.70 12.69
CA SER A 45 -7.44 -1.59 11.24
C SER A 45 -7.66 -2.92 10.55
N SER A 46 -8.85 -3.52 10.66
CA SER A 46 -9.20 -4.61 9.72
C SER A 46 -9.03 -4.06 8.29
N GLY A 47 -8.04 -4.56 7.55
CA GLY A 47 -7.61 -3.94 6.31
C GLY A 47 -6.72 -4.82 5.45
N PHE A 48 -6.26 -4.24 4.33
CA PHE A 48 -5.47 -4.91 3.31
C PHE A 48 -4.15 -5.44 3.87
N ASN A 49 -3.94 -6.76 3.75
CA ASN A 49 -2.72 -7.48 4.17
C ASN A 49 -2.28 -7.30 5.65
N GLU A 50 -3.19 -6.87 6.53
CA GLU A 50 -2.89 -6.55 7.93
C GLU A 50 -2.29 -7.75 8.68
N LYS A 51 -2.85 -8.94 8.48
CA LYS A 51 -2.42 -10.16 9.18
C LYS A 51 -0.97 -10.53 8.83
N GLU A 52 -0.58 -10.40 7.56
CA GLU A 52 0.79 -10.70 7.14
C GLU A 52 1.76 -9.66 7.69
N TYR A 53 1.37 -8.38 7.66
CA TYR A 53 2.15 -7.32 8.29
C TYR A 53 2.35 -7.57 9.79
N GLN A 54 1.30 -7.97 10.52
CA GLN A 54 1.38 -8.34 11.92
C GLN A 54 2.29 -9.55 12.17
N ASN A 55 2.29 -10.56 11.28
CA ASN A 55 3.22 -11.69 11.38
C ASN A 55 4.68 -11.22 11.28
N ILE A 56 4.98 -10.33 10.33
CA ILE A 56 6.33 -9.75 10.16
C ILE A 56 6.73 -8.93 11.38
N GLN A 57 5.82 -8.11 11.93
CA GLN A 57 6.06 -7.37 13.16
C GLN A 57 6.39 -8.31 14.33
N ASN A 58 5.63 -9.40 14.50
CA ASN A 58 5.92 -10.40 15.53
C ASN A 58 7.28 -11.09 15.32
N GLU A 59 7.69 -11.36 14.07
CA GLU A 59 9.03 -11.89 13.79
C GLU A 59 10.14 -10.91 14.21
N ILE A 60 9.96 -9.62 13.92
CA ILE A 60 10.90 -8.55 14.32
C ILE A 60 10.97 -8.44 15.85
N GLU A 61 9.83 -8.42 16.54
CA GLU A 61 9.76 -8.35 18.00
C GLU A 61 10.52 -9.53 18.65
N ASN A 62 10.26 -10.76 18.19
CA ASN A 62 10.97 -11.95 18.66
C ASN A 62 12.49 -11.84 18.39
N LEU A 63 12.89 -11.34 17.23
CA LEU A 63 14.28 -11.15 16.88
C LEU A 63 14.97 -10.13 17.79
N LEU A 64 14.29 -9.04 18.14
CA LEU A 64 14.80 -8.03 19.07
C LEU A 64 14.92 -8.58 20.49
N GLU A 65 13.94 -9.35 20.97
CA GLU A 65 13.97 -10.00 22.28
C GLU A 65 15.18 -10.96 22.39
N MET A 66 15.36 -11.84 21.40
CA MET A 66 16.50 -12.76 21.36
C MET A 66 17.84 -12.02 21.31
N TYR A 67 17.92 -10.92 20.57
CA TYR A 67 19.13 -10.08 20.54
C TYR A 67 19.44 -9.48 21.92
N VAL A 68 18.43 -8.93 22.61
CA VAL A 68 18.58 -8.35 23.95
C VAL A 68 19.06 -9.40 24.95
N ASP A 69 18.50 -10.60 24.92
CA ASP A 69 18.93 -11.71 25.78
C ASP A 69 20.40 -12.09 25.55
N ILE A 70 20.83 -12.18 24.29
CA ILE A 70 22.23 -12.50 23.93
C ILE A 70 23.18 -11.42 24.44
N VAL A 71 22.89 -10.14 24.19
CA VAL A 71 23.78 -9.02 24.55
C VAL A 71 23.86 -8.85 26.07
N ASN A 72 22.74 -9.05 26.78
CA ASN A 72 22.69 -8.96 28.24
C ASN A 72 23.22 -10.22 28.95
N LYS A 73 23.56 -11.28 28.20
CA LYS A 73 23.97 -12.58 28.75
C LYS A 73 22.92 -13.14 29.72
N SER A 74 21.66 -13.03 29.31
CA SER A 74 20.50 -13.56 30.02
C SER A 74 20.61 -15.08 30.17
N ASP A 75 20.18 -15.62 31.31
CA ASP A 75 20.06 -17.07 31.48
C ASP A 75 18.98 -17.68 30.55
N TYR A 76 18.13 -16.83 29.95
CA TYR A 76 17.11 -17.20 28.97
C TYR A 76 17.59 -17.13 27.51
N ALA A 77 18.85 -16.71 27.28
CA ALA A 77 19.38 -16.59 25.92
C ALA A 77 19.41 -17.95 25.22
N GLN A 78 18.56 -18.09 24.20
CA GLN A 78 18.42 -19.32 23.41
C GLN A 78 19.66 -19.60 22.54
N TYR A 79 20.40 -18.55 22.17
CA TYR A 79 21.58 -18.64 21.33
C TYR A 79 22.82 -18.11 22.04
N SER A 80 23.98 -18.69 21.72
CA SER A 80 25.27 -18.28 22.29
C SER A 80 25.85 -17.01 21.64
N SER A 81 25.34 -16.61 20.48
CA SER A 81 25.78 -15.43 19.74
C SER A 81 24.74 -14.96 18.73
N VAL A 82 24.80 -13.68 18.35
CA VAL A 82 23.94 -13.10 17.31
C VAL A 82 24.12 -13.84 15.98
N GLY A 83 25.34 -14.20 15.62
CA GLY A 83 25.60 -14.96 14.38
C GLY A 83 24.91 -16.33 14.34
N ALA A 84 24.85 -17.04 15.47
CA ALA A 84 24.15 -18.32 15.56
C ALA A 84 22.63 -18.15 15.41
N MET A 85 22.05 -17.14 16.07
CA MET A 85 20.64 -16.77 15.95
C MET A 85 20.27 -16.42 14.50
N LEU A 86 21.03 -15.52 13.86
CA LEU A 86 20.75 -15.10 12.48
C LEU A 86 20.86 -16.24 11.47
N PHE A 87 21.77 -17.20 11.68
CA PHE A 87 21.92 -18.36 10.81
C PHE A 87 20.74 -19.32 10.93
N ASP A 88 20.30 -19.60 12.15
CA ASP A 88 19.16 -20.48 12.42
C ASP A 88 17.84 -19.92 11.86
N LEU A 89 17.66 -18.60 11.96
CA LEU A 89 16.52 -17.88 11.40
C LEU A 89 16.62 -17.65 9.87
N GLY A 90 17.68 -18.13 9.22
CA GLY A 90 17.86 -18.03 7.77
C GLY A 90 18.18 -16.64 7.23
N LEU A 91 18.44 -15.65 8.10
CA LEU A 91 18.80 -14.28 7.69
C LEU A 91 20.24 -14.17 7.16
N ILE A 92 21.08 -15.18 7.42
CA ILE A 92 22.41 -15.34 6.84
C ILE A 92 22.65 -16.78 6.38
N SER A 93 23.44 -16.95 5.33
CA SER A 93 23.80 -18.27 4.80
C SER A 93 24.95 -18.96 5.54
N SER A 94 25.66 -18.25 6.41
CA SER A 94 26.80 -18.78 7.16
C SER A 94 27.16 -17.92 8.36
N ILE A 95 27.50 -18.55 9.48
CA ILE A 95 28.06 -17.89 10.68
C ILE A 95 29.40 -17.18 10.41
N HIS A 96 30.05 -17.44 9.27
CA HIS A 96 31.28 -16.77 8.86
C HIS A 96 31.04 -15.53 7.99
N ASN A 97 29.78 -15.21 7.66
CA ASN A 97 29.41 -13.98 6.95
C ASN A 97 29.46 -12.77 7.90
N THR A 98 30.66 -12.47 8.39
CA THR A 98 30.92 -11.46 9.43
C THR A 98 30.43 -10.07 9.04
N ARG A 99 30.50 -9.72 7.75
CA ARG A 99 29.97 -8.46 7.23
C ARG A 99 28.45 -8.37 7.43
N ARG A 100 27.70 -9.37 6.94
CA ARG A 100 26.24 -9.39 7.05
C ARG A 100 25.77 -9.49 8.49
N ILE A 101 26.47 -10.28 9.32
CA ILE A 101 26.22 -10.34 10.76
C ILE A 101 26.36 -8.96 11.38
N ARG A 102 27.45 -8.23 11.07
CA ARG A 102 27.65 -6.88 11.60
C ARG A 102 26.54 -5.92 11.17
N GLU A 103 26.18 -5.91 9.89
CA GLU A 103 25.10 -5.06 9.34
C GLU A 103 23.78 -5.29 10.10
N ILE A 104 23.33 -6.54 10.24
CA ILE A 104 22.09 -6.86 10.95
C ILE A 104 22.22 -6.57 12.46
N THR A 105 23.39 -6.79 13.05
CA THR A 105 23.62 -6.49 14.48
C THR A 105 23.54 -4.99 14.77
N GLU A 106 24.11 -4.16 13.89
CA GLU A 106 24.04 -2.70 13.99
C GLU A 106 22.59 -2.21 13.87
N TRP A 107 21.82 -2.79 12.96
CA TRP A 107 20.38 -2.54 12.85
C TRP A 107 19.61 -2.95 14.12
N LEU A 108 19.78 -4.18 14.62
CA LEU A 108 19.13 -4.65 15.85
C LEU A 108 19.44 -3.77 17.06
N LYS A 109 20.69 -3.28 17.13
CA LYS A 109 21.09 -2.32 18.15
C LYS A 109 20.31 -1.01 17.99
N ALA A 110 20.32 -0.43 16.80
CA ALA A 110 19.62 0.83 16.52
C ALA A 110 18.12 0.72 16.81
N CYS A 111 17.47 -0.38 16.41
CA CYS A 111 16.07 -0.65 16.71
C CYS A 111 15.74 -0.59 18.21
N ASN A 112 16.66 -1.02 19.07
CA ASN A 112 16.50 -1.02 20.54
C ASN A 112 16.88 0.30 21.22
N GLU A 113 17.44 1.27 20.50
CA GLU A 113 17.77 2.58 21.06
C GLU A 113 16.50 3.39 21.30
N THR A 114 16.50 4.24 22.34
CA THR A 114 15.38 5.14 22.60
C THR A 114 15.38 6.28 21.57
N PRO A 115 14.27 6.55 20.87
CA PRO A 115 14.21 7.60 19.86
C PRO A 115 14.31 8.98 20.51
N ASN A 116 14.99 9.90 19.83
CA ASN A 116 15.00 11.30 20.22
C ASN A 116 13.68 11.97 19.79
N SER A 117 12.64 11.89 20.62
CA SER A 117 11.31 12.45 20.32
C SER A 117 10.90 13.51 21.36
N PRO A 118 10.43 14.70 20.94
CA PRO A 118 9.87 15.68 21.87
C PRO A 118 8.41 15.40 22.25
N TRP A 119 7.72 14.47 21.58
CA TRP A 119 6.26 14.39 21.60
C TRP A 119 5.68 12.97 21.80
N ARG A 120 6.50 11.91 21.74
CA ARG A 120 6.07 10.52 21.98
C ARG A 120 7.06 9.79 22.89
N ASN A 121 6.55 9.16 23.95
CA ASN A 121 7.32 8.29 24.85
C ASN A 121 7.36 6.86 24.29
N TYR A 122 8.18 6.64 23.27
CA TYR A 122 8.49 5.28 22.81
C TYR A 122 9.69 4.73 23.56
N ALA A 123 9.66 3.43 23.84
CA ALA A 123 10.80 2.78 24.48
C ALA A 123 11.94 2.58 23.49
N THR A 124 11.60 2.27 22.22
CA THR A 124 12.56 1.85 21.19
C THR A 124 12.29 2.52 19.83
N GLN A 125 13.31 2.58 18.97
CA GLN A 125 13.17 3.05 17.58
C GLN A 125 12.20 2.17 16.80
N ALA A 126 12.22 0.85 17.03
CA ALA A 126 11.31 -0.09 16.39
C ALA A 126 9.83 0.21 16.68
N GLU A 127 9.49 0.59 17.92
CA GLU A 127 8.14 1.02 18.29
C GLU A 127 7.74 2.36 17.66
N ALA A 128 8.71 3.25 17.46
CA ALA A 128 8.47 4.59 16.94
C ALA A 128 8.31 4.63 15.41
N PHE A 129 9.03 3.73 14.73
CA PHE A 129 9.14 3.65 13.27
C PHE A 129 8.97 2.19 12.81
N PRO A 130 7.79 1.58 13.05
CA PRO A 130 7.57 0.18 12.77
C PRO A 130 7.60 -0.13 11.27
N GLU A 131 7.17 0.80 10.42
CA GLU A 131 7.16 0.60 8.96
C GLU A 131 8.58 0.62 8.38
N GLU A 132 9.41 1.58 8.80
CA GLU A 132 10.81 1.67 8.40
C GLU A 132 11.61 0.46 8.90
N THR A 133 11.36 0.05 10.14
CA THR A 133 11.95 -1.17 10.71
C THR A 133 11.54 -2.42 9.92
N THR A 134 10.29 -2.47 9.45
CA THR A 134 9.80 -3.57 8.60
C THR A 134 10.48 -3.58 7.24
N ALA A 135 10.60 -2.43 6.58
CA ALA A 135 11.28 -2.32 5.29
C ALA A 135 12.74 -2.82 5.40
N GLU A 136 13.46 -2.40 6.44
CA GLU A 136 14.85 -2.83 6.62
C GLU A 136 14.96 -4.33 6.95
N TYR A 137 14.06 -4.86 7.79
CA TYR A 137 13.97 -6.30 8.05
C TYR A 137 13.69 -7.12 6.78
N LEU A 138 12.72 -6.70 5.96
CA LEU A 138 12.41 -7.35 4.69
C LEU A 138 13.58 -7.27 3.71
N THR A 139 14.36 -6.18 3.75
CA THR A 139 15.61 -6.08 3.01
C THR A 139 16.63 -7.13 3.45
N PHE A 140 16.70 -7.40 4.75
CA PHE A 140 17.54 -8.48 5.26
C PHE A 140 17.06 -9.87 4.85
N LYS A 141 15.77 -10.13 5.00
CA LYS A 141 15.11 -11.43 4.78
C LYS A 141 15.07 -11.82 3.30
N THR A 142 14.75 -10.89 2.41
CA THR A 142 14.54 -11.16 0.98
C THR A 142 15.80 -10.94 0.14
N GLY A 143 16.77 -10.15 0.64
CA GLY A 143 17.93 -9.72 -0.14
C GLY A 143 17.62 -8.68 -1.22
N LYS A 144 16.40 -8.13 -1.23
CA LYS A 144 15.90 -7.10 -2.14
C LYS A 144 15.75 -5.79 -1.38
N GLN A 145 15.84 -4.64 -2.05
CA GLN A 145 15.60 -3.38 -1.37
C GLN A 145 14.09 -3.22 -1.10
N TRP A 146 13.75 -2.82 0.12
CA TRP A 146 12.42 -2.41 0.52
C TRP A 146 12.46 -0.97 1.02
N ASP A 147 11.35 -0.27 0.83
CA ASP A 147 11.21 1.14 1.20
C ASP A 147 9.82 1.42 1.75
N THR A 148 9.64 2.65 2.23
CA THR A 148 8.37 3.17 2.73
C THR A 148 7.92 4.39 1.95
N ASP A 149 6.61 4.56 1.81
CA ASP A 149 6.01 5.78 1.25
C ASP A 149 4.69 6.08 2.00
N GLU A 150 4.07 7.22 1.76
CA GLU A 150 2.86 7.64 2.44
C GLU A 150 1.84 8.29 1.50
N ALA A 151 0.56 8.14 1.85
CA ALA A 151 -0.56 8.72 1.12
C ALA A 151 -1.59 9.34 2.06
N TYR A 152 -2.35 10.29 1.53
CA TYR A 152 -3.35 11.06 2.25
C TYR A 152 -4.68 11.02 1.50
N GLY A 153 -5.78 10.97 2.26
CA GLY A 153 -7.13 11.01 1.72
C GLY A 153 -7.70 12.41 1.68
N TYR A 154 -8.98 12.52 1.30
CA TYR A 154 -9.67 13.82 1.28
C TYR A 154 -10.03 14.33 2.68
N CYS A 155 -10.21 13.45 3.68
CA CYS A 155 -10.61 13.88 5.01
C CYS A 155 -9.41 14.16 5.91
N GLN A 156 -9.58 15.12 6.84
CA GLN A 156 -8.55 15.42 7.82
C GLN A 156 -8.25 14.20 8.69
N GLY A 157 -7.00 13.71 8.62
CA GLY A 157 -6.55 12.54 9.36
C GLY A 157 -6.53 11.25 8.52
N ASP A 158 -7.01 11.28 7.27
CA ASP A 158 -6.84 10.16 6.34
C ASP A 158 -5.37 10.02 5.96
N TYR A 159 -4.77 8.94 6.41
CA TYR A 159 -3.35 8.68 6.26
C TYR A 159 -3.06 7.19 6.28
N VAL A 160 -2.20 6.76 5.37
CA VAL A 160 -1.60 5.43 5.38
C VAL A 160 -0.09 5.54 5.12
N LYS A 161 0.68 4.67 5.76
CA LYS A 161 2.02 4.34 5.31
C LYS A 161 1.99 3.07 4.49
N MET A 162 2.93 2.95 3.58
CA MET A 162 3.08 1.77 2.74
C MET A 162 4.49 1.22 2.88
N VAL A 163 4.62 -0.11 2.89
CA VAL A 163 5.91 -0.81 2.82
C VAL A 163 5.93 -1.62 1.53
N TYR A 164 6.96 -1.44 0.71
CA TYR A 164 6.97 -1.97 -0.66
C TYR A 164 8.38 -2.25 -1.18
N CYS A 165 8.47 -3.01 -2.27
CA CYS A 165 9.73 -3.27 -2.99
C CYS A 165 9.83 -2.38 -4.24
N PRO A 166 10.76 -1.40 -4.31
CA PRO A 166 10.90 -0.51 -5.47
C PRO A 166 11.30 -1.22 -6.78
N GLU A 167 11.86 -2.43 -6.71
CA GLU A 167 12.16 -3.23 -7.92
C GLU A 167 10.86 -3.66 -8.65
N HIS A 168 9.76 -3.83 -7.91
CA HIS A 168 8.45 -4.16 -8.47
C HIS A 168 7.60 -2.91 -8.72
N TYR A 169 7.50 -2.01 -7.73
CA TYR A 169 6.72 -0.77 -7.82
C TYR A 169 7.61 0.38 -8.28
N THR A 170 8.04 0.34 -9.54
CA THR A 170 9.01 1.30 -10.09
C THR A 170 8.51 2.74 -10.15
N ASP A 171 7.19 2.92 -10.27
CA ASP A 171 6.54 4.23 -10.34
C ASP A 171 6.09 4.75 -8.96
N GLY A 172 6.47 4.04 -7.89
CA GLY A 172 6.04 4.31 -6.53
C GLY A 172 4.70 3.67 -6.18
N VAL A 173 4.24 3.87 -4.94
CA VAL A 173 3.04 3.22 -4.40
C VAL A 173 1.96 4.19 -3.94
N LYS A 174 2.21 5.50 -4.07
CA LYS A 174 1.28 6.53 -3.61
C LYS A 174 -0.14 6.40 -4.17
N SER A 175 -0.28 6.02 -5.44
CA SER A 175 -1.59 5.83 -6.07
C SER A 175 -2.43 4.74 -5.37
N TYR A 176 -1.79 3.65 -4.93
CA TYR A 176 -2.47 2.58 -4.20
C TYR A 176 -2.99 3.07 -2.85
N GLY A 177 -2.18 3.87 -2.14
CA GLY A 177 -2.59 4.47 -0.86
C GLY A 177 -3.72 5.49 -1.02
N GLU A 178 -3.68 6.32 -2.06
CA GLU A 178 -4.76 7.27 -2.36
C GLU A 178 -6.06 6.53 -2.75
N ILE A 179 -5.98 5.48 -3.58
CA ILE A 179 -7.15 4.64 -3.92
C ILE A 179 -7.73 3.96 -2.68
N TYR A 180 -6.88 3.43 -1.80
CA TYR A 180 -7.29 2.82 -0.54
C TYR A 180 -8.03 3.81 0.37
N LEU A 181 -7.60 5.07 0.38
CA LEU A 181 -8.22 6.15 1.17
C LEU A 181 -9.43 6.80 0.47
N GLY A 182 -9.80 6.37 -0.75
CA GLY A 182 -10.88 6.98 -1.51
C GLY A 182 -10.52 8.29 -2.22
N ALA A 183 -9.24 8.65 -2.28
CA ALA A 183 -8.70 9.80 -2.99
C ALA A 183 -8.41 9.49 -4.48
N TYR A 184 -9.46 9.12 -5.21
CA TYR A 184 -9.39 8.77 -6.63
C TYR A 184 -10.71 9.07 -7.34
N LYS A 185 -10.72 8.95 -8.67
CA LYS A 185 -11.94 8.91 -9.50
C LYS A 185 -12.01 7.60 -10.26
N GLU A 186 -13.19 6.98 -10.32
CA GLU A 186 -13.46 5.83 -11.19
C GLU A 186 -14.05 6.29 -12.52
N PHE A 187 -13.64 5.63 -13.60
CA PHE A 187 -14.19 5.82 -14.93
C PHE A 187 -14.66 4.48 -15.52
N CYS A 188 -15.53 4.58 -16.51
CA CYS A 188 -15.86 3.49 -17.42
C CYS A 188 -15.55 3.87 -18.87
N VAL A 189 -15.28 2.88 -19.70
CA VAL A 189 -15.12 3.01 -21.14
C VAL A 189 -16.35 2.46 -21.83
N VAL A 190 -17.02 3.30 -22.62
CA VAL A 190 -18.24 2.98 -23.35
C VAL A 190 -17.92 2.95 -24.85
N ASP A 191 -18.20 1.83 -25.50
CA ASP A 191 -18.03 1.66 -26.94
C ASP A 191 -19.27 2.11 -27.71
N LEU A 192 -19.05 2.78 -28.85
CA LEU A 192 -20.09 3.30 -29.72
C LEU A 192 -20.15 2.56 -31.07
N ASP A 193 -21.36 2.32 -31.57
CA ASP A 193 -21.58 1.86 -32.95
C ASP A 193 -21.38 2.99 -33.98
N ASP A 194 -21.46 2.66 -35.27
CA ASP A 194 -21.32 3.63 -36.37
C ASP A 194 -22.40 4.72 -36.37
N SER A 195 -23.49 4.52 -35.64
CA SER A 195 -24.59 5.48 -35.46
C SER A 195 -24.44 6.32 -34.18
N GLY A 196 -23.43 6.03 -33.35
CA GLY A 196 -23.16 6.69 -32.07
C GLY A 196 -23.97 6.16 -30.88
N ASN A 197 -24.57 4.97 -30.98
CA ASN A 197 -25.25 4.33 -29.84
C ASN A 197 -24.26 3.56 -28.97
N GLU A 198 -24.47 3.57 -27.66
CA GLU A 198 -23.68 2.79 -26.69
C GLU A 198 -23.95 1.29 -26.87
N VAL A 199 -22.88 0.49 -26.99
CA VAL A 199 -22.94 -0.94 -27.30
C VAL A 199 -22.40 -1.79 -26.15
N ASP A 200 -21.30 -1.36 -25.54
CA ASP A 200 -20.65 -2.07 -24.44
C ASP A 200 -20.08 -1.07 -23.43
N THR A 201 -19.90 -1.51 -22.18
CA THR A 201 -19.33 -0.67 -21.11
C THR A 201 -18.43 -1.49 -20.20
N CYS A 202 -17.18 -1.07 -20.09
CA CYS A 202 -16.19 -1.62 -19.19
C CYS A 202 -15.97 -0.67 -18.00
N TYR A 203 -16.06 -1.17 -16.77
CA TYR A 203 -15.88 -0.42 -15.52
C TYR A 203 -14.55 -0.75 -14.83
N GLY A 204 -14.22 -0.06 -13.74
CA GLY A 204 -13.06 -0.39 -12.90
C GLY A 204 -11.79 0.42 -13.18
N PHE A 205 -11.88 1.52 -13.93
CA PHE A 205 -10.72 2.39 -14.18
C PHE A 205 -10.55 3.41 -13.05
N CYS A 206 -9.88 3.00 -11.97
CA CYS A 206 -9.58 3.86 -10.82
C CYS A 206 -8.29 4.67 -11.06
N ILE A 207 -8.38 5.99 -11.03
CA ILE A 207 -7.23 6.90 -11.19
C ILE A 207 -7.06 7.73 -9.92
N ALA A 208 -5.93 7.54 -9.25
CA ALA A 208 -5.54 8.31 -8.07
C ALA A 208 -5.22 9.76 -8.43
N ASP A 209 -5.47 10.68 -7.51
CA ASP A 209 -5.23 12.11 -7.72
C ASP A 209 -3.76 12.43 -8.01
N CYS A 210 -2.81 11.69 -7.44
CA CYS A 210 -1.38 11.88 -7.68
C CYS A 210 -0.97 11.59 -9.12
N GLN A 211 -1.79 10.85 -9.88
CA GLN A 211 -1.49 10.49 -11.27
C GLN A 211 -1.90 11.60 -12.25
N VAL A 212 -2.62 12.62 -11.79
CA VAL A 212 -3.29 13.60 -12.65
C VAL A 212 -2.88 15.03 -12.32
N LYS A 213 -2.61 15.83 -13.36
CA LYS A 213 -2.35 17.28 -13.23
C LYS A 213 -3.49 18.10 -13.82
N THR A 214 -4.09 17.64 -14.91
CA THR A 214 -5.26 18.26 -15.54
C THR A 214 -6.30 17.20 -15.90
N GLU A 215 -7.56 17.60 -16.08
CA GLU A 215 -8.66 16.68 -16.42
C GLU A 215 -8.38 15.84 -17.69
N GLU A 216 -7.62 16.38 -18.65
CA GLU A 216 -7.22 15.63 -19.84
C GLU A 216 -6.28 14.45 -19.55
N ASP A 217 -5.59 14.43 -18.40
CA ASP A 217 -4.71 13.32 -18.05
C ASP A 217 -5.52 12.05 -17.75
N TYR A 218 -6.74 12.16 -17.18
CA TYR A 218 -7.64 11.00 -17.01
C TYR A 218 -7.87 10.28 -18.34
N LYS A 219 -8.15 11.06 -19.38
CA LYS A 219 -8.38 10.54 -20.72
C LYS A 219 -7.14 9.84 -21.28
N LYS A 220 -5.95 10.45 -21.14
CA LYS A 220 -4.69 9.88 -21.64
C LYS A 220 -4.37 8.55 -20.98
N ILE A 221 -4.47 8.50 -19.65
CA ILE A 221 -4.16 7.31 -18.85
C ILE A 221 -5.06 6.15 -19.26
N ILE A 222 -6.38 6.36 -19.37
CA ILE A 222 -7.32 5.30 -19.76
C ILE A 222 -7.11 4.88 -21.21
N CYS A 223 -6.83 5.85 -22.10
CA CYS A 223 -6.51 5.52 -23.49
C CYS A 223 -5.26 4.64 -23.60
N GLU A 224 -4.24 4.89 -22.77
CA GLU A 224 -3.03 4.08 -22.68
C GLU A 224 -3.32 2.67 -22.14
N TRP A 225 -4.08 2.55 -21.05
CA TRP A 225 -4.45 1.26 -20.45
C TRP A 225 -5.25 0.37 -21.39
N GLU A 226 -6.22 0.95 -22.11
CA GLU A 226 -7.09 0.21 -23.03
C GLU A 226 -6.50 0.08 -24.45
N GLY A 227 -5.38 0.75 -24.73
CA GLY A 227 -4.79 0.77 -26.07
C GLY A 227 -5.66 1.44 -27.13
N ILE A 228 -6.50 2.41 -26.74
CA ILE A 228 -7.40 3.16 -27.63
C ILE A 228 -6.79 4.53 -28.00
N LYS A 229 -7.24 5.08 -29.13
CA LYS A 229 -6.73 6.35 -29.65
C LYS A 229 -7.44 7.55 -29.04
N GLU A 230 -6.70 8.48 -28.46
CA GLU A 230 -7.27 9.70 -27.85
C GLU A 230 -8.14 10.51 -28.83
N GLU A 231 -7.78 10.60 -30.10
CA GLU A 231 -8.57 11.34 -31.10
C GLU A 231 -9.94 10.71 -31.36
N GLU A 232 -10.09 9.41 -31.12
CA GLU A 232 -11.34 8.64 -31.25
C GLU A 232 -12.16 8.64 -29.95
N THR A 233 -11.61 9.21 -28.86
CA THR A 233 -12.22 9.14 -27.51
C THR A 233 -12.72 10.50 -27.02
N LYS A 234 -13.89 10.51 -26.38
CA LYS A 234 -14.45 11.67 -25.66
C LYS A 234 -14.32 11.44 -24.14
N LEU A 235 -14.09 12.49 -23.36
CA LEU A 235 -14.16 12.46 -21.90
C LEU A 235 -15.49 13.09 -21.43
N GLU A 236 -16.18 12.44 -20.51
CA GLU A 236 -17.38 12.91 -19.82
C GLU A 236 -17.13 12.89 -18.31
N MET A 237 -17.14 14.06 -17.69
CA MET A 237 -16.94 14.23 -16.24
C MET A 237 -18.20 14.78 -15.57
N ILE A 238 -18.32 14.51 -14.28
CA ILE A 238 -19.44 14.97 -13.45
C ILE A 238 -19.20 16.44 -13.10
N ASP A 239 -20.03 17.33 -13.66
CA ASP A 239 -19.97 18.78 -13.43
C ASP A 239 -20.73 19.21 -12.16
N GLU A 240 -21.91 18.62 -11.90
CA GLU A 240 -22.73 18.90 -10.71
C GLU A 240 -23.48 17.65 -10.24
N GLN A 241 -23.53 17.41 -8.92
CA GLN A 241 -24.42 16.42 -8.30
C GLN A 241 -25.64 17.13 -7.70
N LYS A 242 -26.85 16.84 -8.22
CA LYS A 242 -28.12 17.39 -7.69
C LYS A 242 -28.82 16.36 -6.82
N HIS A 243 -28.85 16.58 -5.51
CA HIS A 243 -29.70 15.80 -4.61
C HIS A 243 -31.19 16.10 -4.88
N TYR A 244 -31.90 15.19 -5.53
CA TYR A 244 -33.36 15.25 -5.64
C TYR A 244 -34.01 14.65 -4.39
N ILE A 245 -34.36 15.47 -3.40
CA ILE A 245 -35.29 15.05 -2.35
C ILE A 245 -36.71 15.47 -2.75
N LYS A 246 -37.43 14.59 -3.46
CA LYS A 246 -38.82 14.86 -3.85
C LYS A 246 -39.78 14.34 -2.78
N TYR A 247 -40.19 15.20 -1.85
CA TYR A 247 -41.29 14.89 -0.93
C TYR A 247 -42.64 15.26 -1.56
N ILE A 248 -43.56 14.29 -1.61
CA ILE A 248 -44.98 14.55 -1.90
C ILE A 248 -45.69 14.60 -0.55
N TYR A 249 -46.12 15.79 -0.14
CA TYR A 249 -46.89 15.99 1.07
C TYR A 249 -48.38 15.74 0.78
N LYS A 250 -49.05 15.00 1.67
CA LYS A 250 -50.52 14.91 1.70
C LYS A 250 -51.05 15.89 2.74
N GLU A 251 -52.17 16.54 2.43
CA GLU A 251 -52.94 17.23 3.44
C GLU A 251 -53.53 16.20 4.41
N VAL A 252 -53.35 16.42 5.72
CA VAL A 252 -54.04 15.67 6.77
C VAL A 252 -55.08 16.61 7.35
N ALA A 253 -56.34 16.21 7.25
CA ALA A 253 -57.50 16.93 7.78
C ALA A 253 -57.50 17.03 9.30
#